data_AF-A0A9D6IYN4-F1
#
_entry.id   AF-A0A9D6IYN4-F1
#
_cell.length_a   1.000
_cell.length_b   1.000
_cell.length_c   1.000
_cell.angle_alpha   90.00
_cell.angle_beta   90.00
_cell.angle_gamma   90.00
#
_symmetry.space_group_name_H-M   'P 1'
#
loop_
_entity.id
_entity.type
_entity.pdbx_description
1 polymer ?
#
loop_
_entity_poly.entity_id
_entity_poly.type
_entity_poly.pdbx_seq_one_letter_code
_entity_poly.pdbx_strand_id
1 'polypeptide(L)'
;MAVYLKSVASLIVLLGVLSGARFASLVARDERFRNAALMRERNAGNVLFESEYRVAQAAHVFLIYSAAGCFLIALVGGSLLWGLGALHAKIDRAA
;
A
#
# COMPACT_ATOMS: atom_id res chain seq x y z
N MET A 1 17.53 -22.23 10.96
CA MET A 1 16.95 -20.85 10.94
C MET A 1 16.75 -20.27 9.55
N ALA A 2 17.70 -20.41 8.61
CA ALA A 2 17.68 -19.69 7.33
C ALA A 2 16.47 -19.96 6.42
N VAL A 3 15.94 -21.19 6.38
CA VAL A 3 14.76 -21.54 5.57
C VAL A 3 13.51 -20.80 6.07
N TYR A 4 13.33 -20.75 7.40
CA TYR A 4 12.22 -20.03 8.02
C TYR A 4 12.24 -18.53 7.71
N LEU A 5 13.40 -17.87 7.79
CA LEU A 5 13.50 -16.44 7.44
C LEU A 5 13.13 -16.17 5.97
N LYS A 6 13.57 -17.04 5.05
CA LYS A 6 13.25 -16.91 3.63
C LYS A 6 11.76 -17.13 3.36
N SER A 7 11.14 -18.11 4.01
CA SER A 7 9.69 -18.35 3.89
C SER A 7 8.86 -17.19 4.43
N VAL A 8 9.24 -16.62 5.58
CA VAL A 8 8.59 -15.44 6.16
C VAL A 8 8.77 -14.21 5.27
N ALA A 9 9.97 -14.01 4.70
CA ALA A 9 10.22 -12.95 3.73
C ALA A 9 9.28 -13.05 2.52
N SER A 10 9.16 -14.24 1.92
CA SER A 10 8.26 -14.49 0.80
C SER A 10 6.79 -14.21 1.16
N LEU A 11 6.36 -14.60 2.36
CA LEU A 11 5.01 -14.35 2.84
C LEU A 11 4.73 -12.85 3.00
N ILE A 12 5.67 -12.10 3.57
CA ILE A 12 5.54 -10.64 3.74
C ILE A 12 5.47 -9.94 2.39
N VAL A 13 6.30 -10.34 1.43
CA VAL A 13 6.23 -9.79 0.07
C VAL A 13 4.87 -10.08 -0.57
N LEU A 14 4.38 -11.32 -0.45
CA LEU A 14 3.10 -11.72 -1.01
C LEU A 14 1.93 -10.93 -0.40
N LEU A 15 1.87 -10.84 0.93
CA LEU A 15 0.85 -10.08 1.65
C LEU A 15 0.91 -8.59 1.31
N GLY A 16 2.11 -8.06 1.16
CA GLY A 16 2.34 -6.68 0.72
C GLY A 16 1.81 -6.39 -0.67
N VAL A 17 2.11 -7.25 -1.64
CA VAL A 17 1.62 -7.14 -3.02
C VAL A 17 0.10 -7.25 -3.06
N LEU A 18 -0.48 -8.23 -2.35
CA LEU A 18 -1.93 -8.41 -2.27
C LEU A 18 -2.63 -7.20 -1.63
N SER A 19 -2.06 -6.67 -0.54
CA SER A 19 -2.58 -5.47 0.12
C SER A 19 -2.48 -4.25 -0.78
N GLY A 20 -1.33 -4.04 -1.43
CA GLY A 20 -1.11 -2.97 -2.41
C GLY A 20 -2.10 -3.05 -3.58
N ALA A 21 -2.30 -4.24 -4.15
CA ALA A 21 -3.28 -4.48 -5.21
C ALA A 21 -4.71 -4.21 -4.75
N ARG A 22 -5.05 -4.57 -3.50
CA ARG A 22 -6.36 -4.27 -2.91
C ARG A 22 -6.59 -2.76 -2.79
N PHE A 23 -5.61 -2.01 -2.27
CA PHE A 23 -5.71 -0.55 -2.18
C PHE A 23 -5.76 0.11 -3.57
N ALA A 24 -4.94 -0.35 -4.52
CA ALA A 24 -5.01 0.13 -5.90
C ALA A 24 -6.40 -0.11 -6.53
N SER A 25 -7.02 -1.26 -6.28
CA SER A 25 -8.39 -1.52 -6.71
C SER A 25 -9.42 -0.61 -6.03
N LEU A 26 -9.22 -0.22 -4.77
CA LEU A 26 -10.11 0.71 -4.08
C LEU A 26 -9.97 2.13 -4.64
N VAL A 27 -8.75 2.57 -4.94
CA VAL A 27 -8.47 3.84 -5.63
C VAL A 27 -9.18 3.87 -6.99
N ALA A 28 -9.03 2.82 -7.80
CA ALA A 28 -9.65 2.76 -9.14
C ALA A 28 -11.19 2.75 -9.10
N ARG A 29 -11.79 2.27 -8.01
CA ARG A 29 -13.25 2.16 -7.82
C ARG A 29 -13.79 3.18 -6.83
N ASP A 30 -13.08 4.27 -6.56
CA ASP A 30 -13.52 5.27 -5.59
C ASP A 30 -14.66 6.15 -6.15
N GLU A 31 -15.87 5.59 -6.12
CA GLU A 31 -17.06 6.28 -6.61
C GLU A 31 -17.40 7.50 -5.77
N ARG A 32 -17.05 7.50 -4.48
CA ARG A 32 -17.32 8.62 -3.57
C ARG A 32 -16.50 9.84 -3.99
N PHE A 33 -15.21 9.65 -4.27
CA PHE A 33 -14.38 10.73 -4.79
C PHE A 33 -14.89 11.26 -6.13
N ARG A 34 -15.23 10.38 -7.08
CA ARG A 34 -15.77 10.79 -8.40
C ARG A 34 -17.08 11.57 -8.27
N ASN A 35 -18.00 11.09 -7.42
CA ASN A 35 -19.29 11.75 -7.21
C ASN A 35 -19.12 13.11 -6.53
N ALA A 36 -18.25 13.22 -5.52
CA ALA A 36 -17.94 14.49 -4.88
C ALA A 36 -17.29 15.49 -5.86
N ALA A 37 -16.42 15.02 -6.76
CA ALA A 37 -15.82 15.84 -7.81
C ALA A 37 -16.89 16.39 -8.77
N LEU A 38 -17.80 15.53 -9.23
CA LEU A 38 -18.92 15.91 -10.10
C LEU A 38 -19.87 16.89 -9.43
N MET A 39 -20.18 16.71 -8.14
CA MET A 39 -21.06 17.63 -7.40
C MET A 39 -20.41 18.99 -7.16
N ARG A 40 -19.09 19.03 -6.94
CA ARG A 40 -18.32 20.27 -6.86
C ARG A 40 -18.34 21.02 -8.19
N GLU A 41 -18.13 20.34 -9.31
CA GLU A 41 -18.16 20.96 -10.64
C GLU A 41 -19.54 21.52 -10.99
N ARG A 42 -20.60 20.76 -10.67
CA ARG A 42 -21.99 21.19 -10.92
C ARG A 42 -22.45 22.34 -10.03
N ASN A 43 -21.91 22.44 -8.81
CA ASN A 43 -22.29 23.45 -7.82
C ASN A 43 -21.09 24.33 -7.42
N ALA A 44 -20.31 24.76 -8.41
CA ALA A 44 -19.12 25.57 -8.19
C ALA A 44 -19.46 26.84 -7.41
N GLY A 45 -18.73 27.09 -6.31
CA GLY A 45 -18.94 28.23 -5.41
C GLY A 45 -19.81 27.95 -4.18
N ASN A 46 -20.44 26.77 -4.08
CA ASN A 46 -21.12 26.36 -2.86
C ASN A 46 -20.13 25.68 -1.89
N VAL A 47 -19.94 26.32 -0.72
CA VAL A 47 -18.98 25.92 0.32
C VAL A 47 -19.23 24.50 0.84
N LEU A 48 -20.49 24.05 0.88
CA LEU A 48 -20.83 22.70 1.34
C LEU A 48 -20.15 21.64 0.48
N PHE A 49 -20.35 21.70 -0.84
CA PHE A 49 -19.78 20.74 -1.79
C PHE A 49 -18.26 20.84 -1.90
N GLU A 50 -17.70 22.04 -1.66
CA GLU A 50 -16.24 22.20 -1.61
C GLU A 50 -15.64 21.48 -0.38
N SER A 51 -16.32 21.56 0.78
CA SER A 51 -15.89 20.86 1.99
C SER A 51 -16.00 19.33 1.85
N GLU A 52 -17.09 18.82 1.28
CA GLU A 52 -17.27 17.40 1.00
C GLU A 52 -16.21 16.86 0.04
N TYR A 53 -15.90 17.64 -1.01
CA TYR A 53 -14.83 17.29 -1.95
C TYR A 53 -13.47 17.21 -1.26
N ARG A 54 -13.12 18.15 -0.38
CA ARG A 54 -11.83 18.13 0.34
C ARG A 54 -11.68 16.90 1.22
N VAL A 55 -12.74 16.50 1.92
CA VAL A 55 -12.74 15.28 2.75
C VAL A 55 -12.59 14.03 1.88
N ALA A 56 -13.35 13.93 0.79
CA ALA A 56 -13.25 12.82 -0.15
C ALA A 56 -11.86 12.75 -0.81
N GLN A 57 -11.29 13.90 -1.17
CA GLN A 57 -9.94 14.00 -1.73
C GLN A 57 -8.88 13.52 -0.73
N ALA A 58 -8.96 13.94 0.54
CA ALA A 58 -8.03 13.48 1.57
C ALA A 58 -8.08 11.96 1.75
N ALA A 59 -9.29 11.38 1.78
CA ALA A 59 -9.47 9.93 1.84
C ALA A 59 -8.89 9.22 0.62
N HIS A 60 -9.12 9.75 -0.59
CA HIS A 60 -8.59 9.20 -1.83
C HIS A 60 -7.06 9.23 -1.87
N VAL A 61 -6.47 10.35 -1.47
CA VAL A 61 -5.02 10.52 -1.36
C VAL A 61 -4.43 9.55 -0.32
N PHE A 62 -5.10 9.36 0.81
CA PHE A 62 -4.70 8.37 1.80
C PHE A 62 -4.70 6.94 1.24
N LEU A 63 -5.68 6.57 0.41
CA LEU A 63 -5.71 5.27 -0.26
C LEU A 63 -4.53 5.10 -1.23
N ILE A 64 -4.17 6.16 -1.98
CA ILE A 64 -3.00 6.16 -2.87
C ILE A 64 -1.71 5.95 -2.07
N TYR A 65 -1.52 6.72 -0.99
CA TYR A 65 -0.34 6.56 -0.13
C TYR A 65 -0.30 5.20 0.56
N SER A 66 -1.45 4.65 0.95
CA SER A 66 -1.53 3.32 1.54
C SER A 66 -1.15 2.23 0.53
N ALA A 67 -1.57 2.36 -0.73
CA ALA A 67 -1.18 1.44 -1.80
C ALA A 67 0.34 1.45 -2.03
N ALA A 68 0.92 2.64 -2.16
CA ALA A 68 2.36 2.82 -2.35
C ALA A 68 3.16 2.35 -1.12
N GLY A 69 2.71 2.72 0.08
CA GLY A 69 3.35 2.37 1.35
C GLY A 69 3.38 0.86 1.59
N CYS A 70 2.26 0.16 1.36
CA CYS A 70 2.21 -1.31 1.48
C CYS A 70 3.22 -1.99 0.56
N PHE A 71 3.33 -1.52 -0.69
CA PHE A 71 4.28 -2.07 -1.65
C PHE A 71 5.74 -1.83 -1.21
N LEU A 72 6.07 -0.60 -0.80
CA LEU A 72 7.41 -0.24 -0.37
C LEU A 72 7.84 -0.98 0.90
N ILE A 73 6.98 -1.04 1.92
CA ILE A 73 7.26 -1.74 3.18
C ILE A 73 7.47 -3.23 2.92
N ALA A 74 6.67 -3.83 2.05
CA ALA A 74 6.83 -5.24 1.71
C ALA A 74 8.13 -5.54 0.96
N LEU A 75 8.53 -4.65 0.05
CA LEU A 75 9.76 -4.81 -0.73
C LEU A 75 11.00 -4.61 0.15
N VAL A 76 11.01 -3.57 1.00
CA VAL A 76 12.10 -3.30 1.94
C VAL A 76 12.16 -4.37 3.05
N GLY A 77 11.04 -4.66 3.70
CA GLY A 77 10.97 -5.66 4.76
C GLY A 77 11.29 -7.07 4.26
N GLY A 78 10.76 -7.45 3.10
CA GLY A 78 11.05 -8.74 2.46
C GLY A 78 12.51 -8.89 2.06
N SER A 79 13.11 -7.86 1.43
CA SER A 79 14.52 -7.91 1.02
C SER A 79 15.49 -7.98 2.21
N LEU A 80 15.21 -7.25 3.31
CA LEU A 80 15.97 -7.33 4.55
C LEU A 80 15.93 -8.74 5.16
N LEU A 81 14.75 -9.33 5.28
CA LEU A 81 14.58 -10.67 5.85
C LEU A 81 15.23 -11.75 4.98
N TRP A 82 15.15 -11.60 3.65
CA TRP A 82 15.79 -12.51 2.72
C TRP A 82 17.33 -12.39 2.78
N GLY A 83 17.86 -11.17 2.88
CA GLY A 83 19.29 -10.91 3.07
C GLY A 83 19.83 -11.48 4.38
N LEU A 84 19.11 -11.29 5.50
CA LEU A 84 19.44 -11.89 6.79
C LEU A 84 19.42 -13.42 6.71
N GLY A 85 18.42 -14.01 6.05
CA GLY A 85 18.35 -15.45 5.83
C GLY A 85 19.50 -15.99 4.97
N ALA A 86 20.00 -15.21 4.01
CA ALA A 86 21.16 -15.58 3.19
C ALA A 86 22.49 -15.52 3.97
N LEU A 87 22.66 -14.49 4.81
CA LEU A 87 23.83 -14.37 5.69
C LEU A 87 23.87 -15.51 6.72
N HIS A 88 22.74 -15.83 7.34
CA HIS A 88 22.66 -16.94 8.31
C HIS A 88 23.01 -18.29 7.66
N ALA A 89 22.57 -18.52 6.42
CA ALA A 89 22.92 -19.73 5.66
C ALA A 89 24.41 -19.81 5.30
N LYS A 90 25.10 -18.67 5.14
CA LYS A 90 26.55 -18.64 4.92
C LYS A 90 27.32 -18.97 6.19
N ILE A 91 26.88 -18.44 7.34
CA ILE A 91 27.49 -18.71 8.65
C ILE A 91 27.32 -20.18 9.02
N ASP A 92 26.12 -20.74 8.87
CA ASP A 92 25.83 -22.16 9.14
C ASP A 92 26.64 -23.13 8.25
N ARG A 93 27.14 -22.69 7.09
CA ARG A 93 28.00 -23.50 6.19
C ARG A 93 29.50 -23.33 6.44
N ALA A 94 29.88 -22.27 7.14
CA ALA A 94 31.28 -21.95 7.43
C ALA A 94 31.72 -22.48 8.81
N ALA A 95 30.77 -22.84 9.67
CA ALA A 95 30.95 -23.58 10.90
C ALA A 95 30.91 -25.09 10.64
#